data_AF-A0A6I0EH83-F1
#
_entry.id   AF-A0A6I0EH83-F1
#
_cell.length_a   1.000
_cell.length_b   1.000
_cell.length_c   1.000
_cell.angle_alpha   90.00
_cell.angle_beta   90.00
_cell.angle_gamma   90.00
#
_symmetry.space_group_name_H-M   'P 1'
#
loop_
_entity.id
_entity.type
_entity.pdbx_description
1 polymer ?
#
loop_
_entity_poly.entity_id
_entity_poly.type
_entity_poly.pdbx_seq_one_letter_code
_entity_poly.pdbx_strand_id
1 'polypeptide(L)' 'MAIDLSGGNPNMDYAQAEQTYRQFILLTKVMIAGLVVLLAGMGYFLT' A
#
# COMPACT_ATOMS: atom_id res chain seq x y z
N MET A 1 4.76 -14.72 -2.82
CA MET A 1 6.05 -14.43 -2.16
C MET A 1 5.93 -14.91 -0.73
N ALA A 2 6.57 -16.03 -0.40
CA ALA A 2 6.79 -16.41 0.99
C ALA A 2 8.07 -15.69 1.43
N ILE A 3 7.94 -14.71 2.32
CA ILE A 3 9.07 -14.00 2.90
C ILE A 3 9.62 -14.93 3.99
N ASP A 4 10.86 -15.39 3.86
CA ASP A 4 11.54 -16.17 4.88
C ASP A 4 11.88 -15.26 6.07
N LEU A 5 11.27 -15.54 7.23
CA LEU A 5 11.35 -14.76 8.46
C LEU A 5 12.27 -15.41 9.52
N SER A 6 13.04 -16.44 9.15
CA SER A 6 13.85 -17.24 10.09
C SER A 6 15.02 -16.49 10.76
N GLY A 7 15.30 -15.24 10.37
CA GLY A 7 16.36 -14.39 10.94
C GLY A 7 15.88 -13.22 11.82
N GLY A 8 14.59 -13.14 12.15
CA GLY A 8 14.04 -12.03 12.92
C GLY A 8 14.41 -12.04 14.40
N ASN A 9 14.65 -10.86 15.00
CA ASN A 9 14.76 -10.72 16.46
C ASN A 9 13.47 -11.27 17.12
N PRO A 10 13.56 -12.30 17.98
CA PRO A 10 12.39 -12.99 18.55
C PRO A 10 11.56 -12.12 19.50
N ASN A 11 12.08 -10.98 19.95
CA ASN A 11 11.35 -10.02 20.78
C ASN A 11 10.58 -8.98 19.97
N MET A 12 10.62 -9.03 18.64
CA MET A 12 9.97 -8.06 17.77
C MET A 12 8.55 -8.52 17.42
N ASP A 13 7.56 -7.64 17.62
CA ASP A 13 6.18 -7.91 17.24
C ASP A 13 5.98 -7.74 15.72
N TYR A 14 6.20 -8.82 14.99
CA TYR A 14 6.02 -8.86 13.54
C TYR A 14 4.55 -8.76 13.11
N ALA A 15 3.60 -9.12 13.98
CA ALA A 15 2.19 -9.15 13.62
C ALA A 15 1.65 -7.72 13.40
N GLN A 16 2.01 -6.79 14.28
CA GLN A 16 1.62 -5.38 14.14
C GLN A 16 2.30 -4.71 12.93
N ALA A 17 3.57 -5.03 12.68
CA ALA A 17 4.31 -4.52 11.53
C ALA A 17 3.71 -5.00 10.20
N GLU A 18 3.37 -6.29 10.12
CA GLU A 18 2.73 -6.87 8.94
C GLU A 18 1.35 -6.24 8.67
N GLN A 19 0.54 -6.08 9.71
CA GLN A 19 -0.78 -5.44 9.59
C GLN A 19 -0.65 -4.00 9.07
N THR A 20 0.28 -3.22 9.64
CA THR A 20 0.54 -1.83 9.23
C THR A 20 0.98 -1.76 7.77
N TYR A 21 1.89 -2.64 7.36
CA TYR A 21 2.36 -2.70 5.98
C TYR A 21 1.22 -3.04 5.00
N ARG A 22 0.37 -4.01 5.34
CA ARG A 22 -0.81 -4.38 4.53
C ARG A 22 -1.77 -3.20 4.36
N GLN A 23 -2.04 -2.46 5.44
CA GLN A 23 -2.89 -1.27 5.40
C GLN A 23 -2.26 -0.15 4.55
N PHE A 24 -0.96 0.09 4.70
CA PHE A 24 -0.23 1.07 3.89
C PHE A 24 -0.31 0.76 2.39
N ILE A 25 -0.12 -0.50 2.00
CA ILE A 25 -0.22 -0.93 0.61
C ILE A 25 -1.65 -0.76 0.09
N LEU A 26 -2.67 -1.09 0.88
CA LEU A 26 -4.07 -0.91 0.50
C LEU A 26 -4.39 0.58 0.28
N LEU A 27 -4.01 1.44 1.22
CA LEU A 27 -4.21 2.88 1.11
C LEU A 27 -3.52 3.44 -0.13
N THR A 28 -2.27 3.04 -0.37
CA THR A 28 -1.49 3.49 -1.53
C THR A 28 -2.17 3.10 -2.84
N LYS A 29 -2.70 1.88 -2.95
CA LYS A 29 -3.46 1.44 -4.14
C LYS A 29 -4.71 2.29 -4.38
N VAL A 30 -5.47 2.58 -3.32
CA VAL A 30 -6.67 3.43 -3.41
C VAL A 30 -6.31 4.85 -3.83
N MET A 31 -5.25 5.43 -3.25
CA MET A 31 -4.76 6.76 -3.60
C MET A 31 -4.32 6.85 -5.07
N ILE A 32 -3.56 5.85 -5.56
CA ILE A 32 -3.15 5.80 -6.97
C ILE A 32 -4.36 5.70 -7.89
N ALA A 33 -5.34 4.84 -7.58
CA ALA A 33 -6.57 4.74 -8.36
C ALA A 33 -7.32 6.09 -8.40
N GLY A 34 -7.39 6.79 -7.26
CA GLY A 34 -7.97 8.13 -7.18
C GLY A 34 -7.24 9.16 -8.05
N LEU A 35 -5.90 9.17 -8.03
CA LEU A 35 -5.09 10.05 -8.88
C LEU A 35 -5.32 9.78 -10.37
N VAL A 36 -5.42 8.51 -10.77
CA VAL A 36 -5.73 8.14 -12.16
C VAL A 36 -7.09 8.67 -12.59
N VAL A 37 -8.12 8.52 -11.75
CA VAL A 37 -9.47 9.05 -12.02
C VAL A 37 -9.44 10.58 -12.11
N LEU A 38 -8.72 11.25 -11.20
CA LEU A 38 -8.59 12.70 -11.22
C LEU A 38 -7.94 13.19 -12.51
N LEU A 39 -6.82 12.59 -12.90
CA LEU A 39 -6.12 12.94 -14.15
C LEU A 39 -6.99 12.67 -15.38
N ALA A 40 -7.71 11.56 -15.42
CA ALA A 40 -8.65 11.26 -16.50
C ALA A 40 -9.78 12.30 -16.58
N GLY A 41 -10.33 12.69 -15.41
CA GLY A 41 -11.35 13.75 -15.33
C GLY A 41 -10.82 15.09 -15.82
N MET A 42 -9.63 15.50 -15.35
CA MET A 42 -8.96 16.71 -15.84
C MET A 42 -8.75 16.65 -17.36
N GLY A 43 -8.31 15.51 -17.87
CA GLY A 43 -8.16 15.27 -19.31
C GLY A 43 -9.47 15.52 -20.05
N TYR A 44 -10.59 14.93 -19.60
CA TYR A 44 -11.88 15.09 -20.27
C TYR A 44 -12.48 16.49 -20.17
N PHE A 45 -12.34 17.17 -19.03
CA PHE A 45 -12.99 18.47 -18.80
C PHE A 45 -12.15 19.69 -19.18
N LEU A 46 -10.82 19.56 -19.26
CA LEU A 46 -9.90 20.66 -19.56
C LEU A 46 -9.24 20.57 -20.95
N THR A 47 -9.57 19.54 -21.75
CA THR A 47 -9.30 19.54 -23.20
C THR A 47 -10.51 20.01 -23.98
#